data_AF-A0A1H3SXT7-F1
#
_entry.id   AF-A0A1H3SXT7-F1
#
_cell.length_a   1.000
_cell.length_b   1.000
_cell.length_c   1.000
_cell.angle_alpha   90.00
_cell.angle_beta   90.00
_cell.angle_gamma   90.00
#
_symmetry.space_group_name_H-M   'P 1'
#
loop_
_entity.id
_entity.type
_entity.pdbx_description
1 polymer ?
#
loop_
_entity_poly.entity_id
_entity_poly.type
_entity_poly.pdbx_seq_one_letter_code
_entity_poly.pdbx_strand_id
1 'polypeptide(L)'
;MRSSQILNITLITCFVIAVSFSIYFYIQAKVYQSKITDATIKEEVPSYHFALIGEEMDHDYWRLVGEGAKDMEEKYNVFVEYEGPRRSNPKEQLKLLDMAIKSKVDGIIVQALNDEFLQVINQAVDQGIPVITIDTDAPESKRSTYIGTDNYEAGNFPRFFMCETTGSILLL
;
A
#
# COMPACT_ATOMS: atom_id res chain seq x y z
N MET A 1 -37.45 36.66 54.78
CA MET A 1 -37.70 36.21 53.39
C MET A 1 -38.31 34.82 53.43
N ARG A 2 -39.44 34.58 52.74
CA ARG A 2 -40.15 33.28 52.74
C ARG A 2 -39.28 32.24 52.01
N SER A 3 -39.12 31.04 52.57
CA SER A 3 -38.21 29.99 52.05
C SER A 3 -38.48 29.62 50.57
N SER A 4 -39.72 29.79 50.11
CA SER A 4 -40.11 29.62 48.71
C SER A 4 -39.41 30.57 47.74
N GLN A 5 -39.08 31.80 48.17
CA GLN A 5 -38.37 32.75 47.32
C GLN A 5 -36.89 32.36 47.15
N ILE A 6 -36.26 31.80 48.19
CA ILE A 6 -34.87 31.34 48.12
C ILE A 6 -34.78 30.13 47.18
N LEU A 7 -35.71 29.17 47.30
CA LEU A 7 -35.78 28.00 46.42
C LEU A 7 -35.93 28.38 44.95
N ASN A 8 -36.82 29.33 44.64
CA ASN A 8 -37.04 29.78 43.27
C ASN A 8 -35.79 30.47 42.67
N ILE A 9 -35.07 31.28 43.45
CA ILE A 9 -33.83 31.94 43.01
C ILE A 9 -32.73 30.91 42.72
N THR A 10 -32.60 29.88 43.56
CA THR A 10 -31.64 28.79 43.34
C THR A 10 -31.96 28.01 42.06
N LEU A 11 -33.24 27.68 41.82
CA LEU A 11 -33.67 26.96 40.62
C LEU A 11 -33.41 27.77 39.33
N ILE A 12 -33.72 29.07 39.34
CA ILE A 12 -33.46 29.94 38.19
C ILE A 12 -31.96 30.04 37.91
N THR A 13 -31.14 30.19 38.94
CA THR A 13 -29.67 30.23 38.80
C THR A 13 -29.14 28.92 38.20
N CYS A 14 -29.57 27.76 38.70
CA CYS A 14 -29.19 26.46 38.13
C CYS A 14 -29.63 26.30 36.68
N PHE A 15 -30.83 26.77 36.33
CA PHE A 15 -31.34 26.71 34.97
C PHE A 15 -30.50 27.56 34.00
N VAL A 16 -30.15 28.79 34.39
CA VAL A 16 -29.29 29.67 33.57
C VAL A 16 -27.90 29.07 33.37
N ILE A 17 -27.31 28.48 34.40
CA ILE A 17 -26.01 27.78 34.30
C ILE A 17 -26.11 26.60 33.34
N ALA A 18 -27.15 25.76 33.46
CA ALA A 18 -27.35 24.61 32.58
C ALA A 18 -27.52 25.02 31.11
N VAL A 19 -28.31 26.07 30.84
CA VAL A 19 -28.49 26.62 29.49
C VAL A 19 -27.18 27.18 28.95
N SER A 20 -26.41 27.89 29.77
CA SER A 20 -25.12 28.46 29.37
C SER A 20 -24.10 27.38 29.03
N PHE A 21 -24.04 26.30 29.83
CA PHE A 21 -23.22 25.12 29.55
C PHE A 21 -23.68 24.42 28.26
N SER A 22 -24.98 24.23 28.06
CA SER A 22 -25.51 23.60 26.85
C SER A 22 -25.14 24.40 25.59
N ILE A 23 -25.25 25.73 25.63
CA ILE A 23 -24.84 26.61 24.53
C ILE A 23 -23.33 26.51 24.29
N TYR A 24 -22.52 26.55 25.35
CA TYR A 24 -21.07 26.41 25.26
C TYR A 24 -20.67 25.09 24.58
N PHE A 25 -21.23 23.97 25.04
CA PHE A 25 -20.96 22.65 24.45
C PHE A 25 -21.46 22.55 23.00
N TYR A 26 -22.60 23.16 22.67
CA TYR A 26 -23.11 23.20 21.30
C TYR A 26 -22.18 23.96 20.34
N ILE A 27 -21.62 25.10 20.77
CA ILE A 27 -20.64 25.85 19.99
C ILE A 27 -19.36 25.02 19.80
N GLN A 28 -18.87 24.39 20.88
CA GLN A 28 -17.67 23.55 20.81
C GLN A 28 -17.87 22.34 19.89
N ALA A 29 -19.05 21.71 19.92
CA ALA A 29 -19.39 20.63 19.01
C ALA A 29 -19.37 21.09 17.55
N LYS A 30 -19.92 22.27 17.23
CA LYS A 30 -19.86 22.83 15.88
C LYS A 30 -18.44 23.14 15.41
N VAL A 31 -17.60 23.71 16.28
CA VAL A 31 -16.20 24.02 15.95
C VAL A 31 -15.41 22.72 15.70
N TYR A 32 -15.67 21.68 16.49
CA TYR A 32 -15.05 20.37 16.30
C TYR A 32 -15.50 19.72 14.98
N GLN A 33 -16.81 19.76 14.69
CA GLN A 33 -17.36 19.27 13.42
C GLN A 33 -16.73 20.00 12.22
N SER A 34 -16.61 21.34 12.27
CA SER A 34 -15.98 22.15 11.22
C SER A 34 -14.53 21.74 10.97
N LYS A 35 -13.75 21.55 12.04
CA LYS A 35 -12.36 21.09 11.92
C LYS A 35 -12.24 19.71 11.29
N ILE A 36 -13.16 18.80 11.61
CA ILE A 36 -13.21 17.48 10.96
C ILE A 36 -13.54 17.65 9.48
N THR A 37 -14.57 18.42 9.13
CA THR A 37 -14.97 18.68 7.74
C THR A 37 -13.84 19.34 6.94
N ASP A 38 -13.17 20.35 7.48
CA ASP A 38 -12.05 21.03 6.83
C ASP A 38 -10.82 20.11 6.66
N ALA A 39 -10.59 19.18 7.60
CA ALA A 39 -9.56 18.17 7.47
C ALA A 39 -9.91 17.12 6.39
N THR A 40 -11.16 16.68 6.33
CA THR A 40 -11.65 15.70 5.34
C THR A 40 -11.68 16.28 3.91
N ILE A 41 -11.83 17.60 3.75
CA ILE A 41 -11.83 18.26 2.43
C ILE A 41 -10.40 18.42 1.87
N LYS A 42 -9.34 18.15 2.65
CA LYS A 42 -7.95 18.45 2.27
C LYS A 42 -7.07 17.24 1.92
N GLU A 43 -7.50 16.03 2.21
CA GLU A 43 -6.85 14.80 1.75
C GLU A 43 -7.75 14.13 0.71
N GLU A 44 -7.47 14.36 -0.58
CA GLU A 44 -7.98 13.47 -1.63
C GLU A 44 -7.38 12.08 -1.36
N VAL A 45 -8.17 11.19 -0.79
CA VAL A 45 -7.77 9.79 -0.60
C VAL A 45 -7.57 9.21 -2.01
N PRO A 46 -6.40 8.63 -2.32
CA PRO A 46 -6.11 8.11 -3.64
C PRO A 46 -7.19 7.13 -4.11
N SER A 47 -7.49 7.14 -5.41
CA SER A 47 -8.60 6.34 -5.95
C SER A 47 -8.31 4.85 -6.00
N TYR A 48 -7.03 4.47 -6.01
CA TYR A 48 -6.57 3.09 -6.07
C TYR A 48 -5.38 2.87 -5.16
N HIS A 49 -5.33 1.71 -4.51
CA HIS A 49 -4.24 1.26 -3.65
C HIS A 49 -3.59 0.03 -4.27
N PHE A 50 -2.31 0.13 -4.61
CA PHE A 50 -1.49 -0.98 -5.11
C PHE A 50 -0.45 -1.38 -4.07
N ALA A 51 -0.17 -2.68 -3.97
CA ALA A 51 0.99 -3.17 -3.25
C ALA A 51 2.12 -3.47 -4.24
N LEU A 52 3.30 -2.91 -4.00
CA LEU A 52 4.54 -3.27 -4.69
C LEU A 52 5.44 -4.00 -3.69
N ILE A 53 5.77 -5.25 -4.00
CA ILE A 53 6.51 -6.13 -3.10
C ILE A 53 7.86 -6.49 -3.73
N GLY A 54 8.90 -5.78 -3.30
CA GLY A 54 10.27 -5.98 -3.79
C GLY A 54 10.95 -7.23 -3.24
N GLU A 55 12.03 -7.66 -3.89
CA GLU A 55 12.88 -8.76 -3.41
C GLU A 55 13.59 -8.43 -2.11
N GLU A 56 14.20 -7.24 -2.08
CA GLU A 56 14.94 -6.72 -0.94
C GLU A 56 15.08 -5.20 -0.98
N MET A 57 15.01 -4.57 0.19
CA MET A 57 15.02 -3.10 0.31
C MET A 57 16.43 -2.49 0.41
N ASP A 58 17.46 -3.29 0.75
CA ASP A 58 18.85 -2.83 0.89
C ASP A 58 19.63 -2.80 -0.45
N HIS A 59 18.94 -2.83 -1.61
CA HIS A 59 19.55 -2.88 -2.94
C HIS A 59 19.16 -1.68 -3.82
N ASP A 60 20.13 -1.07 -4.52
CA ASP A 60 19.93 0.14 -5.32
C ASP A 60 18.90 -0.03 -6.44
N TYR A 61 18.88 -1.18 -7.10
CA TYR A 61 17.86 -1.53 -8.11
C TYR A 61 16.44 -1.37 -7.56
N TRP A 62 16.16 -1.97 -6.41
CA TRP A 62 14.85 -1.94 -5.78
C TRP A 62 14.51 -0.54 -5.24
N ARG A 63 15.50 0.27 -4.86
CA ARG A 63 15.26 1.69 -4.57
C ARG A 63 14.74 2.44 -5.79
N LEU A 64 15.34 2.24 -6.96
CA LEU A 64 14.90 2.88 -8.21
C LEU A 64 13.50 2.43 -8.64
N VAL A 65 13.17 1.14 -8.46
CA VAL A 65 11.82 0.62 -8.71
C VAL A 65 10.79 1.33 -7.82
N GLY A 66 11.11 1.51 -6.53
CA GLY A 66 10.27 2.26 -5.58
C GLY A 66 10.12 3.74 -5.93
N GLU A 67 11.19 4.39 -6.37
CA GLU A 67 11.14 5.79 -6.85
C GLU A 67 10.22 5.92 -8.06
N GLY A 68 10.34 5.02 -9.04
CA GLY A 68 9.45 5.01 -10.22
C GLY A 68 7.98 4.76 -9.86
N ALA A 69 7.71 3.92 -8.87
CA ALA A 69 6.35 3.70 -8.35
C ALA A 69 5.80 4.96 -7.67
N LYS A 70 6.63 5.66 -6.90
CA LYS A 70 6.26 6.90 -6.21
C LYS A 70 5.97 8.06 -7.18
N ASP A 71 6.76 8.19 -8.23
CA ASP A 71 6.51 9.20 -9.29
C ASP A 71 5.15 9.02 -9.96
N MET A 72 4.62 7.79 -9.98
CA MET A 72 3.32 7.47 -10.55
C MET A 72 2.15 7.85 -9.63
N GLU A 73 2.35 7.88 -8.31
CA GLU A 73 1.34 8.32 -7.35
C GLU A 73 0.87 9.74 -7.65
N GLU A 74 1.83 10.66 -7.84
CA GLU A 74 1.56 12.07 -8.16
C GLU A 74 0.83 12.24 -9.49
N LYS A 75 1.07 11.35 -10.45
CA LYS A 75 0.57 11.47 -11.82
C LYS A 75 -0.81 10.85 -12.02
N TYR A 76 -1.14 9.78 -11.29
CA TYR A 76 -2.32 8.96 -11.57
C TYR A 76 -3.33 8.87 -10.42
N ASN A 77 -3.17 9.64 -9.35
CA ASN A 77 -4.03 9.61 -8.16
C ASN A 77 -4.17 8.19 -7.58
N VAL A 78 -3.03 7.51 -7.48
CA VAL A 78 -2.89 6.16 -6.93
C VAL A 78 -1.99 6.22 -5.71
N PHE A 79 -2.19 5.28 -4.79
CA PHE A 79 -1.29 5.00 -3.68
C PHE A 79 -0.59 3.67 -3.96
N VAL A 80 0.74 3.66 -3.88
CA VAL A 80 1.57 2.47 -4.03
C VAL A 80 2.30 2.23 -2.72
N GLU A 81 1.83 1.23 -1.99
CA GLU A 81 2.51 0.73 -0.80
C GLU A 81 3.72 -0.09 -1.25
N TYR A 82 4.92 0.46 -1.08
CA TYR A 82 6.16 -0.21 -1.44
C TYR A 82 6.83 -0.86 -0.22
N GLU A 83 6.80 -2.19 -0.18
CA GLU A 83 7.32 -3.00 0.91
C GLU A 83 8.19 -4.15 0.39
N GLY A 84 9.00 -4.73 1.27
CA GLY A 84 9.86 -5.84 0.93
C GLY A 84 10.71 -6.24 2.13
N PRO A 85 11.27 -7.46 2.14
CA PRO A 85 12.16 -7.84 3.21
C PRO A 85 13.45 -7.01 3.14
N ARG A 86 14.16 -6.88 4.25
CA ARG A 86 15.43 -6.12 4.24
C ARG A 86 16.49 -6.79 3.35
N ARG A 87 16.47 -8.12 3.29
CA ARG A 87 17.31 -9.00 2.47
C ARG A 87 16.44 -10.04 1.82
N SER A 88 16.86 -10.59 0.69
CA SER A 88 16.08 -11.61 -0.05
C SER A 88 15.59 -12.73 0.88
N ASN A 89 14.26 -12.80 1.04
CA ASN A 89 13.57 -13.71 1.95
C ASN A 89 12.18 -14.07 1.41
N PRO A 90 12.06 -15.16 0.64
CA PRO A 90 10.81 -15.56 0.00
C PRO A 90 9.63 -15.73 0.98
N LYS A 91 9.89 -16.22 2.20
CA LYS A 91 8.83 -16.43 3.20
C LYS A 91 8.26 -15.14 3.75
N GLU A 92 9.08 -14.11 3.86
CA GLU A 92 8.65 -12.78 4.31
C GLU A 92 7.89 -12.08 3.18
N GLN A 93 8.36 -12.19 1.95
CA GLN A 93 7.68 -11.68 0.77
C GLN A 93 6.29 -12.32 0.57
N LEU A 94 6.15 -13.64 0.78
CA LEU A 94 4.86 -14.33 0.75
C LEU A 94 3.90 -13.84 1.85
N LYS A 95 4.41 -13.45 3.02
CA LYS A 95 3.58 -12.84 4.08
C LYS A 95 3.10 -11.46 3.68
N LEU A 96 3.96 -10.65 3.08
CA LEU A 96 3.58 -9.34 2.55
C LEU A 96 2.52 -9.49 1.45
N LEU A 97 2.66 -10.50 0.58
CA LEU A 97 1.67 -10.81 -0.45
C LEU A 97 0.32 -11.21 0.17
N ASP A 98 0.31 -12.10 1.16
CA ASP A 98 -0.90 -12.48 1.90
C ASP A 98 -1.53 -11.28 2.64
N MET A 99 -0.71 -10.39 3.19
CA MET A 99 -1.18 -9.14 3.80
C MET A 99 -1.85 -8.21 2.78
N ALA A 100 -1.25 -8.00 1.61
CA ALA A 100 -1.83 -7.21 0.53
C ALA A 100 -3.19 -7.76 0.08
N ILE A 101 -3.29 -9.09 -0.07
CA ILE A 101 -4.56 -9.76 -0.39
C ILE A 101 -5.62 -9.49 0.70
N LYS A 102 -5.25 -9.64 1.98
CA LYS A 102 -6.16 -9.40 3.11
C LYS A 102 -6.58 -7.94 3.25
N SER A 103 -5.70 -7.02 2.89
CA SER A 103 -5.97 -5.58 2.81
C SER A 103 -6.89 -5.20 1.65
N LYS A 104 -7.16 -6.14 0.71
CA LYS A 104 -8.02 -5.93 -0.46
C LYS A 104 -7.56 -4.76 -1.33
N VAL A 105 -6.26 -4.70 -1.58
CA VAL A 105 -5.67 -3.75 -2.53
C VAL A 105 -6.25 -3.94 -3.93
N ASP A 106 -6.22 -2.89 -4.74
CA ASP A 106 -6.73 -2.89 -6.12
C ASP A 106 -5.81 -3.62 -7.11
N GLY A 107 -4.56 -3.85 -6.72
CA GLY A 107 -3.62 -4.66 -7.49
C GLY A 107 -2.31 -4.90 -6.76
N ILE A 108 -1.58 -5.94 -7.20
CA ILE A 108 -0.33 -6.35 -6.59
C ILE A 108 0.75 -6.47 -7.67
N ILE A 109 1.94 -5.95 -7.38
CA ILE A 109 3.16 -6.12 -8.17
C ILE A 109 4.15 -6.87 -7.29
N VAL A 110 4.65 -8.03 -7.73
CA VAL A 110 5.53 -8.87 -6.90
C VAL A 110 6.55 -9.61 -7.74
N GLN A 111 7.77 -9.80 -7.20
CA GLN A 111 8.75 -10.70 -7.80
C GLN A 111 8.49 -12.14 -7.31
N ALA A 112 8.25 -13.08 -8.23
CA ALA A 112 7.91 -14.46 -7.88
C ALA A 112 9.16 -15.33 -7.75
N LEU A 113 9.72 -15.43 -6.54
CA LEU A 113 11.03 -16.08 -6.32
C LEU A 113 11.03 -17.61 -6.41
N ASN A 114 9.89 -18.26 -6.23
CA ASN A 114 9.77 -19.72 -6.27
C ASN A 114 8.33 -20.18 -6.55
N ASP A 115 8.15 -21.49 -6.68
CA ASP A 115 6.86 -22.12 -7.02
C ASP A 115 5.75 -21.88 -5.99
N GLU A 116 6.08 -21.54 -4.73
CA GLU A 116 5.07 -21.25 -3.70
C GLU A 116 4.25 -19.99 -4.03
N PHE A 117 4.84 -19.03 -4.76
CA PHE A 117 4.15 -17.81 -5.19
C PHE A 117 3.00 -18.11 -6.15
N LEU A 118 3.07 -19.16 -6.97
CA LEU A 118 2.02 -19.47 -7.95
C LEU A 118 0.67 -19.67 -7.25
N GLN A 119 0.67 -20.39 -6.12
CA GLN A 119 -0.55 -20.66 -5.38
C GLN A 119 -1.14 -19.36 -4.79
N VAL A 120 -0.29 -18.51 -4.21
CA VAL A 120 -0.74 -17.26 -3.57
C VAL A 120 -1.16 -16.22 -4.60
N ILE A 121 -0.46 -16.12 -5.73
CA ILE A 121 -0.86 -15.30 -6.89
C ILE A 121 -2.24 -15.74 -7.39
N ASN A 122 -2.46 -17.05 -7.56
CA ASN A 122 -3.75 -17.57 -7.99
C ASN A 122 -4.87 -17.22 -7.00
N GLN A 123 -4.58 -17.28 -5.69
CA GLN A 123 -5.53 -16.89 -4.65
C GLN A 123 -5.88 -15.40 -4.69
N ALA A 124 -4.92 -14.52 -4.96
CA ALA A 124 -5.18 -13.08 -5.13
C ALA A 124 -6.12 -12.84 -6.32
N VAL A 125 -5.81 -13.45 -7.47
CA VAL A 125 -6.58 -13.30 -8.71
C VAL A 125 -7.99 -13.86 -8.55
N ASP A 126 -8.14 -15.01 -7.88
CA ASP A 126 -9.45 -15.60 -7.58
C ASP A 126 -10.30 -14.75 -6.62
N GLN A 127 -9.67 -13.85 -5.85
CA GLN A 127 -10.34 -12.82 -5.03
C GLN A 127 -10.61 -11.52 -5.79
N GLY A 128 -10.28 -11.46 -7.08
CA GLY A 128 -10.50 -10.29 -7.94
C GLY A 128 -9.37 -9.27 -7.90
N ILE A 129 -8.21 -9.60 -7.30
CA ILE A 129 -7.06 -8.71 -7.23
C ILE A 129 -6.09 -9.07 -8.37
N PRO A 130 -5.90 -8.20 -9.39
CA PRO A 130 -4.95 -8.45 -10.46
C PRO A 130 -3.52 -8.44 -9.94
N VAL A 131 -2.72 -9.42 -10.36
CA VAL A 131 -1.30 -9.53 -10.00
C VAL A 131 -0.42 -9.37 -11.22
N ILE A 132 0.61 -8.54 -11.11
CA ILE A 132 1.69 -8.37 -12.10
C ILE A 132 2.97 -8.94 -11.49
N THR A 133 3.68 -9.76 -12.24
CA THR A 133 5.04 -10.17 -11.86
C THR A 133 6.06 -9.17 -12.38
N ILE A 134 7.07 -8.86 -11.57
CA ILE A 134 8.18 -7.99 -11.98
C ILE A 134 9.51 -8.72 -11.77
N ASP A 135 10.45 -8.53 -12.69
CA ASP A 135 11.83 -9.01 -12.64
C ASP A 135 11.99 -10.54 -12.70
N THR A 136 11.36 -11.29 -11.80
CA THR A 136 11.23 -12.76 -11.85
C THR A 136 9.77 -13.17 -12.04
N ASP A 137 9.55 -14.07 -13.00
CA ASP A 137 8.23 -14.40 -13.50
C ASP A 137 7.62 -15.67 -12.87
N ALA A 138 6.30 -15.80 -12.93
CA ALA A 138 5.51 -16.99 -12.58
C ALA A 138 4.52 -17.32 -13.72
N PRO A 139 4.99 -17.83 -14.88
CA PRO A 139 4.15 -18.02 -16.07
C PRO A 139 3.00 -19.01 -15.90
N GLU A 140 3.15 -20.00 -15.02
CA GLU A 140 2.09 -20.99 -14.71
C GLU A 140 1.05 -20.49 -13.71
N SER A 141 1.17 -19.24 -13.25
CA SER A 141 0.16 -18.59 -12.40
C SER A 141 -0.89 -17.84 -13.24
N LYS A 142 -1.96 -17.40 -12.58
CA LYS A 142 -3.04 -16.56 -13.13
C LYS A 142 -2.66 -15.07 -13.20
N ARG A 143 -1.38 -14.72 -13.05
CA ARG A 143 -0.91 -13.34 -13.18
C ARG A 143 -1.40 -12.70 -14.49
N SER A 144 -1.61 -11.39 -14.47
CA SER A 144 -2.11 -10.64 -15.62
C SER A 144 -1.03 -10.39 -16.66
N THR A 145 0.17 -10.03 -16.21
CA THR A 145 1.33 -9.77 -17.09
C THR A 145 2.64 -9.91 -16.31
N TYR A 146 3.76 -9.88 -17.03
CA TYR A 146 5.11 -9.85 -16.51
C TYR A 146 5.82 -8.61 -17.03
N ILE A 147 6.55 -7.92 -16.15
CA ILE A 147 7.39 -6.77 -16.48
C ILE A 147 8.82 -7.14 -16.10
N GLY A 148 9.67 -7.36 -17.09
CA GLY A 148 11.07 -7.65 -16.81
C GLY A 148 11.84 -8.05 -18.05
N THR A 149 13.03 -8.60 -17.82
CA THR A 149 13.95 -8.98 -18.88
C THR A 149 13.63 -10.38 -19.38
N ASP A 150 13.71 -10.62 -20.68
CA ASP A 150 13.73 -12.00 -21.20
C ASP A 150 15.05 -12.66 -20.75
N ASN A 151 14.97 -13.47 -19.70
CA ASN A 151 16.14 -14.11 -19.09
C ASN A 151 16.84 -15.10 -20.04
N TYR A 152 16.15 -15.63 -21.06
CA TYR A 152 16.77 -16.50 -22.06
C TYR A 152 17.63 -15.68 -23.03
N GLU A 153 17.09 -14.58 -23.56
CA GLU A 153 17.87 -13.66 -24.39
C GLU A 153 19.01 -13.00 -23.61
N ALA A 154 18.74 -12.58 -22.37
CA ALA A 154 19.75 -12.02 -21.49
C ALA A 154 20.84 -13.02 -21.13
N GLY A 155 20.58 -14.33 -21.13
CA GLY A 155 21.60 -15.37 -20.98
C GLY A 155 22.43 -15.62 -22.25
N ASN A 156 21.86 -15.34 -23.43
CA ASN A 156 22.58 -15.47 -24.71
C ASN A 156 23.60 -14.35 -24.93
N PHE A 157 23.35 -13.16 -24.39
CA PHE A 157 24.26 -12.02 -24.52
C PHE A 157 25.62 -12.28 -23.82
N PRO A 158 25.71 -12.63 -22.52
CA PRO A 158 26.94 -13.05 -21.87
C PRO A 158 27.60 -14.25 -22.53
N ARG A 159 26.82 -15.22 -23.03
CA ARG A 159 27.37 -16.36 -23.79
C ARG A 159 28.18 -15.88 -24.99
N PHE A 160 27.67 -14.92 -25.76
CA PHE A 160 28.38 -14.34 -26.90
C PHE A 160 29.69 -13.66 -26.44
N PHE A 161 29.63 -12.79 -25.43
CA PHE A 161 30.81 -12.12 -24.88
C PHE A 161 31.84 -13.10 -24.30
N MET A 162 31.40 -14.15 -23.62
CA MET A 162 32.27 -15.19 -23.07
C MET A 162 32.95 -15.97 -24.19
N CYS A 163 32.22 -16.40 -25.23
CA CYS A 163 32.80 -17.08 -26.39
C CYS A 163 33.83 -16.21 -27.14
N GLU A 164 33.58 -14.90 -27.25
CA GLU A 164 34.49 -13.95 -27.89
C GLU A 164 35.75 -13.69 -27.04
N THR A 165 35.60 -13.60 -25.72
CA THR A 165 36.70 -13.28 -24.79
C THR A 165 37.56 -14.50 -24.45
N THR A 166 36.99 -15.71 -24.39
CA THR A 166 37.72 -16.93 -24.03
C THR A 166 38.37 -17.65 -25.19
N GLY A 167 38.12 -17.23 -26.44
CA GLY A 167 38.77 -17.81 -27.62
C GLY A 167 38.65 -19.34 -27.66
N SER A 168 37.49 -19.84 -28.04
CA SER A 168 37.22 -21.27 -28.27
C SER A 168 37.34 -22.18 -27.04
N ILE A 169 36.25 -22.29 -26.26
CA ILE A 169 35.91 -23.58 -25.67
C ILE A 169 34.49 -23.94 -26.13
N LEU A 170 34.47 -24.70 -27.22
CA LEU A 170 33.36 -25.57 -27.57
C LEU A 170 33.20 -26.56 -26.41
N LEU A 171 32.10 -26.49 -25.67
CA LEU A 171 31.60 -27.64 -24.93
C LEU A 171 30.19 -27.91 -25.44
N LEU A 172 30.10 -29.08 -26.07
CA LEU A 172 28.90 -29.80 -26.50
C LEU A 172 27.93 -29.98 -25.33
#